data_AF-G8BF16-F1
#
_entry.id   AF-G8BF16-F1
#
_cell.length_a   1.000
_cell.length_b   1.000
_cell.length_c   1.000
_cell.angle_alpha   90.00
_cell.angle_beta   90.00
_cell.angle_gamma   90.00
#
_symmetry.space_group_name_H-M   'P 1'
#
loop_
_entity.id
_entity.type
_entity.pdbx_description
1 polymer ?
#
loop_
_entity_poly.entity_id
_entity_poly.type
_entity_poly.pdbx_seq_one_letter_code
_entity_poly.pdbx_strand_id
1 'polypeptide(L)'
;MGTGWELTKALKEKIFQYAIYNQTPISLRQMVQFGPTPSPGSIFLASKFIVEELPIRLAKKVKDLEYAPLGLNESPSTIKVKDWYAQSFQELTELPKPKIDENLKKLLYSNNGNNNGFKVDDLDDQPNIQEEIHKISEIQEDNPAINNVFSDDGIVVRHHHHHHQNPEQTKSTTMAPTRIPSKGQESTTIRSESPTFGMTYFSPCPTNIVWPKEVYAYNKLVFDALEKIKKRHDATVATMAQGVQEWKSKNKTVFVNSQIQTFLDRFYMSRIGIRMLIGQHLALNMAQNSPTKQRLSKLINGSEGSTKKPGRSNYVGVICTDCNVGEIAEDAIETAKYICEEYYGLFEAPEIQLVAPQQDINFMYVPGHLIHMLFETLKNSLRATIEFHTPKLKQKYVEEHPGTKLDEVDLNDLEYPPIKVIISEGTEDIAIKISDEGGGIPRSSLPLIWTYLYTTMNETPTLEPEYNQTSFKAPMAGFGYGLPISRLYAQYFGGDLKLISMEGYGTDVYLHLNRLSSSNEPLP
;
A
#
# COMPACT_ATOMS: atom_id res chain seq x y z
N MET A 1 -31.91 21.27 8.72
CA MET A 1 -31.78 19.81 8.70
C MET A 1 -31.54 19.40 7.26
N GLY A 2 -30.29 19.11 6.88
CA GLY A 2 -29.98 18.66 5.53
C GLY A 2 -30.46 17.22 5.36
N THR A 3 -31.07 16.90 4.22
CA THR A 3 -31.47 15.54 3.86
C THR A 3 -30.23 14.65 3.87
N GLY A 4 -30.10 13.77 4.88
CA GLY A 4 -29.00 12.82 4.99
C GLY A 4 -29.01 11.86 3.81
N TRP A 5 -27.84 11.42 3.36
CA TRP A 5 -27.74 10.30 2.42
C TRP A 5 -28.24 9.03 3.11
N GLU A 6 -29.03 8.21 2.42
CA GLU A 6 -29.59 6.98 2.96
C GLU A 6 -29.43 5.80 1.98
N LEU A 7 -29.16 4.61 2.54
CA LEU A 7 -29.04 3.39 1.77
C LEU A 7 -30.42 2.87 1.35
N THR A 8 -30.84 3.21 0.13
CA THR A 8 -32.12 2.73 -0.42
C THR A 8 -32.11 1.21 -0.68
N LYS A 9 -33.30 0.60 -0.68
CA LYS A 9 -33.46 -0.83 -0.96
C LYS A 9 -32.90 -1.22 -2.35
N ALA A 10 -33.18 -0.42 -3.38
CA ALA A 10 -32.69 -0.67 -4.73
C ALA A 10 -31.16 -0.58 -4.81
N LEU A 11 -30.55 0.39 -4.12
CA LEU A 11 -29.10 0.49 -4.05
C LEU A 11 -28.48 -0.72 -3.33
N LYS A 12 -29.09 -1.16 -2.23
CA LYS A 12 -28.65 -2.37 -1.50
C LYS A 12 -28.70 -3.61 -2.38
N GLU A 13 -29.77 -3.82 -3.14
CA GLU A 13 -29.89 -4.95 -4.08
C GLU A 13 -28.79 -4.91 -5.16
N LYS A 14 -28.54 -3.74 -5.75
CA LYS A 14 -27.46 -3.54 -6.73
C LYS A 14 -26.07 -3.83 -6.13
N ILE A 15 -25.80 -3.35 -4.92
CA ILE A 15 -24.55 -3.64 -4.19
C ILE A 15 -24.38 -5.15 -4.02
N PHE A 16 -25.43 -5.85 -3.60
CA PHE A 16 -25.36 -7.30 -3.34
C PHE A 16 -25.14 -8.11 -4.62
N GLN A 17 -25.64 -7.65 -5.77
CA GLN A 17 -25.31 -8.22 -7.07
C GLN A 17 -23.81 -8.04 -7.41
N TYR A 18 -23.27 -6.84 -7.22
CA TYR A 18 -21.84 -6.58 -7.48
C TYR A 18 -20.91 -7.39 -6.57
N ALA A 19 -21.32 -7.64 -5.33
CA ALA A 19 -20.51 -8.41 -4.37
C ALA A 19 -20.29 -9.88 -4.78
N ILE A 20 -21.07 -10.40 -5.75
CA ILE A 20 -20.93 -11.76 -6.29
C ILE A 20 -19.74 -11.86 -7.25
N TYR A 21 -19.40 -10.77 -7.97
CA TYR A 21 -18.30 -10.79 -8.92
C TYR A 21 -16.95 -11.07 -8.24
N ASN A 22 -16.05 -11.71 -8.97
CA ASN A 22 -14.67 -11.90 -8.51
C ASN A 22 -13.89 -10.59 -8.69
N GLN A 23 -13.03 -10.27 -7.72
CA GLN A 23 -12.12 -9.14 -7.81
C GLN A 23 -10.94 -9.52 -8.70
N THR A 24 -10.40 -8.55 -9.44
CA THR A 24 -9.21 -8.75 -10.27
C THR A 24 -7.96 -8.31 -9.50
N PRO A 25 -7.03 -9.23 -9.17
CA PRO A 25 -5.77 -8.88 -8.50
C PRO A 25 -4.84 -8.14 -9.46
N ILE A 26 -4.08 -7.19 -8.91
CA ILE A 26 -3.07 -6.42 -9.63
C ILE A 26 -1.73 -6.62 -8.93
N SER A 27 -0.62 -6.70 -9.68
CA SER A 27 0.73 -6.77 -9.11
C SER A 27 1.45 -5.42 -9.21
N LEU A 28 2.47 -5.21 -8.37
CA LEU A 28 3.37 -4.05 -8.50
C LEU A 28 3.95 -3.96 -9.91
N ARG A 29 4.35 -5.10 -10.49
CA ARG A 29 4.87 -5.16 -11.86
C ARG A 29 3.88 -4.59 -12.87
N GLN A 30 2.59 -4.93 -12.77
CA GLN A 30 1.57 -4.38 -13.65
C GLN A 30 1.34 -2.88 -13.42
N MET A 31 1.36 -2.41 -12.17
CA MET A 31 1.18 -1.00 -11.85
C MET A 31 2.33 -0.11 -12.35
N VAL A 32 3.56 -0.63 -12.39
CA VAL A 32 4.74 0.13 -12.83
C VAL A 32 4.90 0.20 -14.35
N GLN A 33 4.20 -0.65 -15.12
CA GLN A 33 4.21 -0.60 -16.59
C GLN A 33 3.74 0.74 -17.17
N PHE A 34 3.00 1.54 -16.41
CA PHE A 34 2.62 2.91 -16.79
C PHE A 34 3.83 3.84 -17.03
N GLY A 35 4.95 3.58 -16.37
CA GLY A 35 6.12 4.45 -16.40
C GLY A 35 5.89 5.81 -15.72
N PRO A 36 6.94 6.63 -15.62
CA PRO A 36 6.87 7.94 -14.93
C PRO A 36 6.05 8.98 -15.70
N THR A 37 5.84 8.78 -17.00
CA THR A 37 5.09 9.67 -17.90
C THR A 37 4.03 8.87 -18.67
N PRO A 38 2.90 8.52 -18.03
CA PRO A 38 1.92 7.59 -18.63
C PRO A 38 1.05 8.25 -19.70
N SER A 39 0.88 7.67 -20.89
CA SER A 39 0.02 8.25 -21.94
C SER A 39 -1.41 8.56 -21.43
N PRO A 40 -2.04 9.70 -21.83
CA PRO A 40 -3.44 9.99 -21.50
C PRO A 40 -4.40 8.88 -21.90
N GLY A 41 -4.13 8.19 -23.02
CA GLY A 41 -4.90 7.02 -23.46
C GLY A 41 -4.72 5.81 -22.54
N SER A 42 -3.52 5.58 -22.01
CA SER A 42 -3.27 4.52 -21.03
C SER A 42 -4.00 4.80 -19.72
N ILE A 43 -3.99 6.05 -19.25
CA ILE A 43 -4.79 6.46 -18.09
C ILE A 43 -6.28 6.24 -18.36
N PHE A 44 -6.78 6.56 -19.56
CA PHE A 44 -8.19 6.37 -19.90
C PHE A 44 -8.63 4.92 -19.85
N LEU A 45 -7.81 4.00 -20.39
CA LEU A 45 -8.08 2.56 -20.26
C LEU A 45 -8.03 2.11 -18.79
N ALA A 46 -7.10 2.66 -18.00
CA ALA A 46 -7.05 2.43 -16.56
C ALA A 46 -8.28 2.98 -15.83
N SER A 47 -8.79 4.16 -16.21
CA SER A 47 -10.00 4.77 -15.64
C SER A 47 -11.21 3.88 -15.91
N LYS A 48 -11.32 3.31 -17.11
CA LYS A 48 -12.37 2.33 -17.43
C LYS A 48 -12.27 1.08 -16.56
N PHE A 49 -11.06 0.54 -16.36
CA PHE A 49 -10.84 -0.59 -15.47
C PHE A 49 -11.28 -0.24 -14.03
N ILE A 50 -10.83 0.91 -13.51
CA ILE A 50 -11.10 1.34 -12.12
C ILE A 50 -12.59 1.54 -11.86
N VAL A 51 -13.33 2.13 -12.80
CA VAL A 51 -14.78 2.34 -12.70
C VAL A 51 -15.57 1.04 -12.67
N GLU A 52 -15.04 -0.06 -13.21
CA GLU A 52 -15.69 -1.37 -13.16
C GLU A 52 -15.17 -2.22 -11.97
N GLU A 53 -13.88 -2.13 -11.61
CA GLU A 53 -13.26 -2.90 -10.53
C GLU A 53 -13.59 -2.37 -9.12
N LEU A 54 -13.47 -1.07 -8.88
CA LEU A 54 -13.69 -0.51 -7.54
C LEU A 54 -15.10 -0.77 -7.01
N PRO A 55 -16.19 -0.63 -7.79
CA PRO A 55 -17.52 -1.01 -7.33
C PRO A 55 -17.62 -2.45 -6.84
N ILE A 56 -16.90 -3.40 -7.44
CA ILE A 56 -16.88 -4.80 -6.99
C ILE A 56 -16.24 -4.89 -5.60
N ARG A 57 -15.06 -4.27 -5.42
CA ARG A 57 -14.34 -4.25 -4.13
C ARG A 57 -15.16 -3.54 -3.04
N LEU A 58 -15.74 -2.39 -3.34
CA LEU A 58 -16.61 -1.62 -2.43
C LEU A 58 -17.86 -2.41 -2.05
N ALA A 59 -18.50 -3.08 -3.02
CA ALA A 59 -19.70 -3.88 -2.78
C ALA A 59 -19.43 -5.06 -1.84
N LYS A 60 -18.31 -5.76 -2.01
CA LYS A 60 -17.87 -6.80 -1.07
C LYS A 60 -17.64 -6.24 0.32
N LYS A 61 -17.06 -5.04 0.47
CA LYS A 61 -16.92 -4.38 1.78
C LYS A 61 -18.26 -4.03 2.41
N VAL A 62 -19.23 -3.50 1.66
CA VAL A 62 -20.58 -3.25 2.20
C VAL A 62 -21.21 -4.55 2.68
N LYS A 63 -21.11 -5.62 1.89
CA LYS A 63 -21.64 -6.95 2.26
C LYS A 63 -20.94 -7.49 3.52
N ASP A 64 -19.62 -7.40 3.59
CA ASP A 64 -18.85 -7.85 4.75
C ASP A 64 -19.24 -7.08 6.03
N LEU A 65 -19.43 -5.76 5.93
CA LEU A 65 -19.84 -4.91 7.05
C LEU A 65 -21.29 -5.18 7.48
N GLU A 66 -22.20 -5.45 6.54
CA GLU A 66 -23.58 -5.82 6.84
C GLU A 66 -23.66 -7.12 7.65
N TYR A 67 -22.77 -8.07 7.37
CA TYR A 67 -22.65 -9.36 8.06
C TYR A 67 -21.52 -9.40 9.08
N ALA A 68 -21.04 -8.24 9.57
CA ALA A 68 -20.01 -8.21 10.59
C ALA A 68 -20.46 -8.98 11.84
N PRO A 69 -19.60 -9.83 12.43
CA PRO A 69 -20.03 -10.85 13.38
C PRO A 69 -20.43 -10.26 14.74
N LEU A 70 -21.17 -11.05 15.53
CA LEU A 70 -21.48 -10.77 16.94
C LEU A 70 -22.16 -9.42 17.21
N GLY A 71 -22.95 -8.92 16.25
CA GLY A 71 -23.64 -7.64 16.38
C GLY A 71 -22.73 -6.42 16.17
N LEU A 72 -21.49 -6.59 15.69
CA LEU A 72 -20.62 -5.46 15.33
C LEU A 72 -21.24 -4.61 14.21
N ASN A 73 -22.00 -5.23 13.31
CA ASN A 73 -22.76 -4.56 12.24
C ASN A 73 -23.82 -3.58 12.75
N GLU A 74 -24.23 -3.69 14.01
CA GLU A 74 -25.23 -2.82 14.65
C GLU A 74 -24.60 -1.59 15.33
N SER A 75 -23.26 -1.52 15.46
CA SER A 75 -22.64 -0.37 16.10
C SER A 75 -22.71 0.87 15.20
N PRO A 76 -23.10 2.05 15.74
CA PRO A 76 -23.27 3.28 14.95
C PRO A 76 -22.07 3.61 14.07
N SER A 77 -20.85 3.44 14.59
CA SER A 77 -19.63 3.71 13.83
C SER A 77 -19.39 2.69 12.70
N THR A 78 -19.75 1.42 12.88
CA THR A 78 -19.69 0.41 11.81
C THR A 78 -20.70 0.70 10.71
N ILE A 79 -21.93 1.10 11.08
CA ILE A 79 -22.97 1.51 10.14
C ILE A 79 -22.49 2.72 9.33
N LYS A 80 -21.88 3.72 9.99
CA LYS A 80 -21.32 4.91 9.31
C LYS A 80 -20.26 4.53 8.28
N VAL A 81 -19.36 3.61 8.61
CA VAL A 81 -18.34 3.11 7.66
C VAL A 81 -19.00 2.37 6.50
N LYS A 82 -20.00 1.53 6.76
CA LYS A 82 -20.78 0.84 5.73
C LYS A 82 -21.44 1.81 4.76
N ASP A 83 -22.05 2.86 5.29
CA ASP A 83 -22.72 3.90 4.51
C ASP A 83 -21.71 4.68 3.64
N TRP A 84 -20.50 4.95 4.14
CA TRP A 84 -19.44 5.53 3.32
C TRP A 84 -19.07 4.66 2.12
N TYR A 85 -18.93 3.34 2.32
CA TYR A 85 -18.65 2.41 1.22
C TYR A 85 -19.81 2.33 0.21
N ALA A 86 -21.04 2.30 0.70
CA ALA A 86 -22.23 2.26 -0.14
C ALA A 86 -22.43 3.56 -0.94
N GLN A 87 -22.16 4.72 -0.34
CA GLN A 87 -22.17 6.01 -1.03
C GLN A 87 -21.08 6.07 -2.11
N SER A 88 -19.84 5.65 -1.79
CA SER A 88 -18.75 5.58 -2.77
C SER A 88 -19.07 4.63 -3.93
N PHE A 89 -19.72 3.49 -3.65
CA PHE A 89 -20.22 2.57 -4.67
C PHE A 89 -21.25 3.24 -5.59
N GLN A 90 -22.23 3.91 -5.01
CA GLN A 90 -23.26 4.61 -5.77
C GLN A 90 -22.62 5.63 -6.72
N GLU A 91 -21.77 6.51 -6.19
CA GLU A 91 -21.10 7.57 -6.95
C GLU A 91 -20.31 7.03 -8.13
N LEU A 92 -19.55 5.94 -7.97
CA LEU A 92 -18.79 5.34 -9.07
C LEU A 92 -19.69 4.70 -10.13
N THR A 93 -20.74 3.98 -9.72
CA THR A 93 -21.63 3.29 -10.67
C THR A 93 -22.58 4.21 -11.41
N GLU A 94 -22.73 5.45 -10.93
CA GLU A 94 -23.53 6.51 -11.58
C GLU A 94 -22.69 7.41 -12.49
N LEU A 95 -21.36 7.24 -12.54
CA LEU A 95 -20.53 8.00 -13.46
C LEU A 95 -20.95 7.74 -14.92
N PRO A 96 -21.03 8.79 -15.76
CA PRO A 96 -21.35 8.63 -17.16
C PRO A 96 -20.27 7.79 -17.87
N LYS A 97 -20.69 6.75 -18.59
CA LYS A 97 -19.78 5.93 -19.39
C LYS A 97 -19.21 6.74 -20.55
N PRO A 98 -17.91 6.61 -20.86
CA PRO A 98 -17.31 7.36 -21.96
C PRO A 98 -17.85 6.84 -23.29
N LYS A 99 -18.16 7.75 -24.21
CA LYS A 99 -18.50 7.38 -25.59
C LYS A 99 -17.21 7.14 -26.35
N ILE A 100 -17.06 5.94 -26.91
CA ILE A 100 -15.91 5.57 -27.73
C ILE A 100 -16.41 5.41 -29.15
N ASP A 101 -16.15 6.40 -29.99
CA ASP A 101 -16.42 6.32 -31.42
C ASP A 101 -15.35 5.47 -32.13
N GLU A 102 -15.58 5.14 -33.41
CA GLU A 102 -14.65 4.29 -34.16
C GLU A 102 -13.26 4.91 -34.32
N ASN A 103 -13.14 6.24 -34.31
CA ASN A 103 -11.86 6.94 -34.39
C ASN A 103 -11.07 6.82 -33.09
N LEU A 104 -11.68 7.10 -31.94
CA LEU A 104 -11.04 6.92 -30.64
C LEU A 104 -10.71 5.45 -30.39
N LYS A 105 -11.57 4.52 -30.80
CA LYS A 105 -11.30 3.08 -30.72
C LYS A 105 -10.03 2.70 -31.48
N LYS A 106 -9.86 3.22 -32.70
CA LYS A 106 -8.61 3.01 -33.46
C LYS A 106 -7.40 3.56 -32.71
N LEU A 107 -7.47 4.78 -32.16
CA LEU A 107 -6.36 5.37 -31.40
C LEU A 107 -6.00 4.59 -30.13
N LEU A 108 -7.00 4.05 -29.42
CA LEU A 108 -6.80 3.28 -28.19
C LEU A 108 -6.22 1.88 -28.44
N TYR A 109 -6.49 1.27 -29.60
CA TYR A 109 -6.17 -0.14 -29.85
C TYR A 109 -5.32 -0.38 -31.12
N SER A 110 -4.79 0.66 -31.80
CA SER A 110 -4.06 0.47 -33.06
C SER A 110 -2.80 -0.40 -32.94
N ASN A 111 -2.23 -0.54 -31.73
CA ASN A 111 -1.04 -1.36 -31.48
C ASN A 111 -1.33 -2.82 -31.09
N ASN A 112 -2.59 -3.23 -30.93
CA ASN A 112 -2.94 -4.60 -30.52
C ASN A 112 -3.13 -5.59 -31.69
N GLY A 113 -2.85 -5.17 -32.92
CA GLY A 113 -2.90 -6.03 -34.10
C GLY A 113 -1.77 -5.73 -35.06
N ASN A 114 -0.91 -6.72 -35.28
CA ASN A 114 0.14 -6.85 -36.30
C ASN A 114 1.55 -6.31 -35.97
N ASN A 115 2.40 -7.30 -35.70
CA ASN A 115 3.81 -7.35 -36.05
C ASN A 115 4.02 -7.45 -37.60
N ASN A 116 3.40 -6.58 -38.39
CA ASN A 116 3.64 -6.48 -39.83
C ASN A 116 3.98 -5.04 -40.21
N GLY A 117 5.13 -4.89 -40.85
CA GLY A 117 5.83 -3.64 -41.10
C GLY A 117 4.96 -2.52 -41.67
N PHE A 118 5.20 -1.32 -41.12
CA PHE A 118 4.90 -0.07 -41.80
C PHE A 118 5.59 -0.08 -43.17
N LYS A 119 4.81 -0.12 -44.25
CA LYS A 119 5.27 0.44 -45.53
C LYS A 119 5.16 1.95 -45.41
N VAL A 120 6.31 2.59 -45.42
CA VAL A 120 6.47 4.04 -45.53
C VAL A 120 6.32 4.36 -47.01
N ASP A 121 5.10 4.63 -47.45
CA ASP A 121 4.82 5.31 -48.71
C ASP A 121 3.65 6.26 -48.40
N ASP A 122 3.78 7.54 -48.76
CA ASP A 122 2.83 8.67 -48.59
C ASP A 122 3.06 9.67 -47.44
N LEU A 123 4.31 9.94 -47.03
CA LEU A 123 4.65 11.19 -46.32
C LEU A 123 6.04 11.73 -46.71
N ASP A 124 6.32 11.82 -48.01
CA ASP A 124 7.40 12.67 -48.52
C ASP A 124 6.82 14.05 -48.81
N ASP A 125 6.90 14.97 -47.84
CA ASP A 125 6.99 16.41 -48.11
C ASP A 125 7.15 17.29 -46.85
N GLN A 126 7.88 16.90 -45.79
CA GLN A 126 8.36 17.88 -44.78
C GLN A 126 9.76 17.56 -44.20
N PRO A 127 10.78 18.41 -44.43
CA PRO A 127 12.17 18.14 -44.07
C PRO A 127 12.49 18.24 -42.56
N ASN A 128 11.52 18.53 -41.69
CA ASN A 128 11.74 18.70 -40.24
C ASN A 128 11.46 17.44 -39.40
N ILE A 129 10.99 16.34 -40.01
CA ILE A 129 10.56 15.14 -39.29
C ILE A 129 11.74 14.20 -38.99
N GLN A 130 12.80 14.19 -39.82
CA GLN A 130 13.95 13.30 -39.63
C GLN A 130 14.81 13.66 -38.40
N GLU A 131 14.92 14.95 -38.05
CA GLU A 131 15.61 15.38 -36.83
C GLU A 131 14.80 15.10 -35.54
N GLU A 132 13.46 15.07 -35.62
CA GLU A 132 12.61 14.65 -34.50
C GLU A 132 12.57 13.12 -34.34
N ILE A 133 12.58 12.36 -35.44
CA ILE A 133 12.65 10.88 -35.40
C ILE A 133 13.96 10.39 -34.76
N HIS A 134 15.09 11.03 -35.05
CA HIS A 134 16.37 10.69 -34.41
C HIS A 134 16.38 10.99 -32.89
N LYS A 135 15.63 12.00 -32.44
CA LYS A 135 15.41 12.26 -30.99
C LYS A 135 14.45 11.27 -30.35
N ILE A 136 13.49 10.73 -31.11
CA ILE A 136 12.50 9.75 -30.63
C ILE A 136 13.11 8.37 -30.40
N SER A 137 14.04 7.93 -31.25
CA SER A 137 14.79 6.68 -31.04
C SER A 137 15.62 6.70 -29.75
N GLU A 138 16.19 7.86 -29.39
CA GLU A 138 16.93 8.03 -28.12
C GLU A 138 16.00 8.05 -26.89
N ILE A 139 14.72 8.45 -27.03
CA ILE A 139 13.74 8.47 -25.92
C ILE A 139 13.16 7.08 -25.64
N GLN A 140 13.05 6.21 -26.64
CA GLN A 140 12.59 4.82 -26.47
C GLN A 140 13.64 3.89 -25.86
N GLU A 141 14.93 4.18 -26.01
CA GLU A 141 16.03 3.41 -25.41
C GLU A 141 16.26 3.71 -23.91
N ASP A 142 15.51 4.64 -23.32
CA ASP A 142 15.67 5.01 -21.91
C ASP A 142 14.40 4.76 -21.07
N ASN A 143 13.63 3.72 -21.40
CA ASN A 143 12.69 3.17 -20.44
C ASN A 143 13.40 2.10 -19.59
N PRO A 144 13.78 2.38 -18.33
CA PRO A 144 14.45 1.39 -17.48
C PRO A 144 13.59 0.13 -17.21
N ALA A 145 12.28 0.17 -17.46
CA ALA A 145 11.39 -1.00 -17.37
C ALA A 145 11.31 -1.82 -18.68
N ILE A 146 11.79 -1.29 -19.81
CA ILE A 146 11.89 -2.03 -21.09
C ILE A 146 13.32 -2.54 -21.30
N ASN A 147 14.33 -1.76 -20.89
CA ASN A 147 15.74 -2.10 -21.08
C ASN A 147 16.36 -2.93 -19.94
N ASN A 148 15.69 -3.03 -18.79
CA ASN A 148 15.89 -4.18 -17.94
C ASN A 148 15.10 -5.34 -18.53
N VAL A 149 15.81 -6.16 -19.30
CA VAL A 149 15.51 -7.58 -19.44
C VAL A 149 15.23 -8.09 -18.03
N PHE A 150 13.96 -8.25 -17.65
CA PHE A 150 13.55 -9.09 -16.52
C PHE A 150 13.87 -10.53 -16.94
N SER A 151 15.17 -10.80 -16.98
CA SER A 151 15.79 -12.08 -17.23
C SER A 151 15.47 -12.95 -16.03
N ASP A 152 15.10 -14.19 -16.33
CA ASP A 152 14.73 -15.27 -15.41
C ASP A 152 15.25 -15.12 -13.97
N ASP A 153 14.32 -15.24 -13.03
CA ASP A 153 14.47 -15.75 -11.66
C ASP A 153 15.94 -15.90 -11.21
N GLY A 154 16.50 -14.84 -10.61
CA GLY A 154 17.90 -14.70 -10.20
C GLY A 154 18.46 -15.70 -9.17
N ILE A 155 18.21 -17.00 -9.33
CA ILE A 155 19.16 -18.06 -8.97
C ILE A 155 20.36 -17.91 -9.90
N VAL A 156 21.39 -17.21 -9.45
CA VAL A 156 22.71 -17.30 -10.07
C VAL A 156 23.36 -18.62 -9.63
N VAL A 157 23.11 -19.71 -10.37
CA VAL A 157 23.99 -20.88 -10.35
C VAL A 157 25.32 -20.45 -10.98
N ARG A 158 26.36 -20.30 -10.15
CA ARG A 158 27.74 -20.12 -10.62
C ARG A 158 28.11 -21.28 -11.56
N HIS A 159 28.13 -21.02 -12.87
CA HIS A 159 28.59 -22.02 -13.83
C HIS A 159 30.11 -22.00 -13.87
N HIS A 160 30.71 -22.99 -13.20
CA HIS A 160 32.10 -23.37 -13.46
C HIS A 160 32.22 -23.83 -14.91
N HIS A 161 33.20 -23.28 -15.62
CA HIS A 161 33.63 -23.74 -16.93
C HIS A 161 34.08 -25.20 -16.84
N HIS A 162 33.38 -26.10 -17.53
CA HIS A 162 33.95 -27.35 -17.98
C HIS A 162 33.56 -27.65 -19.43
N HIS A 163 34.60 -27.78 -20.25
CA HIS A 163 34.60 -28.43 -21.56
C HIS A 163 34.09 -29.87 -21.45
N HIS A 164 33.15 -30.26 -22.33
CA HIS A 164 33.17 -31.49 -23.15
C HIS A 164 31.83 -31.61 -23.91
N GLN A 165 31.86 -31.51 -25.24
CA GLN A 165 31.72 -32.63 -26.21
C GLN A 165 30.36 -33.37 -26.17
N ASN A 166 29.62 -33.19 -27.28
CA ASN A 166 28.50 -34.01 -27.75
C ASN A 166 28.84 -35.52 -27.69
N PRO A 167 27.85 -36.41 -27.44
CA PRO A 167 27.12 -36.98 -28.59
C PRO A 167 25.64 -37.42 -28.36
N GLU A 168 24.95 -37.42 -29.51
CA GLU A 168 23.98 -38.38 -30.04
C GLU A 168 22.56 -38.63 -29.46
N GLN A 169 21.68 -38.65 -30.46
CA GLN A 169 20.26 -38.96 -30.55
C GLN A 169 19.88 -40.33 -29.98
N THR A 170 18.73 -40.40 -29.29
CA THR A 170 17.76 -41.49 -29.52
C THR A 170 16.33 -40.97 -29.38
N LYS A 171 15.55 -41.17 -30.44
CA LYS A 171 14.09 -40.95 -30.51
C LYS A 171 13.37 -42.04 -29.72
N SER A 172 12.37 -41.68 -28.93
CA SER A 172 11.33 -42.62 -28.50
C SER A 172 9.96 -41.91 -28.45
N THR A 173 9.07 -42.42 -29.28
CA THR A 173 7.69 -42.02 -29.50
C THR A 173 6.80 -42.68 -28.44
N THR A 174 5.99 -41.92 -27.70
CA THR A 174 4.84 -42.49 -26.98
C THR A 174 3.64 -41.54 -27.04
N MET A 175 2.53 -42.12 -27.48
CA MET A 175 1.25 -41.48 -27.77
C MET A 175 0.50 -41.03 -26.50
N ALA A 176 -0.25 -39.94 -26.63
CA ALA A 176 -1.16 -39.42 -25.62
C ALA A 176 -2.40 -40.34 -25.46
N PRO A 177 -2.92 -40.57 -24.23
CA PRO A 177 -4.19 -41.25 -24.04
C PRO A 177 -5.36 -40.26 -23.98
N THR A 178 -6.37 -40.58 -24.77
CA THR A 178 -7.70 -39.98 -24.83
C THR A 178 -8.46 -40.25 -23.52
N ARG A 179 -8.94 -39.21 -22.83
CA ARG A 179 -9.81 -39.35 -21.63
C ARG A 179 -11.29 -39.32 -22.02
N ILE A 180 -12.01 -40.33 -21.56
CA ILE A 180 -13.47 -40.50 -21.59
C ILE A 180 -14.09 -39.64 -20.46
N PRO A 181 -15.23 -38.95 -20.66
CA PRO A 181 -15.83 -38.12 -19.62
C PRO A 181 -16.70 -38.95 -18.66
N SER A 182 -16.39 -38.90 -17.36
CA SER A 182 -17.24 -39.41 -16.29
C SER A 182 -18.26 -38.36 -15.86
N LYS A 183 -19.55 -38.69 -15.94
CA LYS A 183 -20.66 -37.88 -15.40
C LYS A 183 -20.54 -37.79 -13.88
N GLY A 184 -20.22 -36.60 -13.37
CA GLY A 184 -20.33 -36.20 -11.96
C GLY A 184 -21.21 -34.96 -11.87
N GLN A 185 -22.13 -34.96 -10.90
CA GLN A 185 -23.19 -33.96 -10.72
C GLN A 185 -22.67 -32.52 -10.64
N GLU A 186 -23.09 -31.69 -11.59
CA GLU A 186 -22.87 -30.25 -11.57
C GLU A 186 -23.79 -29.59 -10.55
N SER A 187 -23.22 -29.08 -9.46
CA SER A 187 -23.81 -27.94 -8.74
C SER A 187 -23.52 -26.68 -9.56
N THR A 188 -24.41 -26.34 -10.48
CA THR A 188 -24.38 -25.12 -11.30
C THR A 188 -24.57 -23.88 -10.43
N THR A 189 -23.48 -23.40 -9.83
CA THR A 189 -23.37 -21.98 -9.50
C THR A 189 -22.87 -21.27 -10.75
N ILE A 190 -23.79 -20.60 -11.46
CA ILE A 190 -23.44 -19.70 -12.56
C ILE A 190 -22.61 -18.57 -11.92
N ARG A 191 -21.28 -18.70 -11.90
CA ARG A 191 -20.39 -17.58 -11.62
C ARG A 191 -20.47 -16.67 -12.84
N SER A 192 -21.23 -15.58 -12.75
CA SER A 192 -21.16 -14.52 -13.75
C SER A 192 -19.72 -14.02 -13.82
N GLU A 193 -19.11 -14.09 -15.00
CA GLU A 193 -17.79 -13.51 -15.23
C GLU A 193 -17.78 -12.05 -14.80
N SER A 194 -16.74 -11.64 -14.07
CA SER A 194 -16.61 -10.26 -13.59
C SER A 194 -16.62 -9.29 -14.78
N PRO A 195 -17.22 -8.09 -14.66
CA PRO A 195 -17.06 -7.01 -15.65
C PRO A 195 -15.60 -6.71 -16.01
N THR A 196 -14.66 -7.02 -15.10
CA THR A 196 -13.22 -6.83 -15.26
C THR A 196 -12.48 -8.09 -15.71
N PHE A 197 -13.19 -9.18 -15.97
CA PHE A 197 -12.59 -10.43 -16.44
C PHE A 197 -11.87 -10.22 -17.78
N GLY A 198 -10.58 -10.59 -17.82
CA GLY A 198 -9.73 -10.41 -19.00
C GLY A 198 -9.26 -8.96 -19.24
N MET A 199 -9.66 -8.00 -18.39
CA MET A 199 -9.13 -6.63 -18.46
C MET A 199 -7.79 -6.54 -17.73
N THR A 200 -6.91 -5.68 -18.22
CA THR A 200 -5.65 -5.33 -17.56
C THR A 200 -5.72 -3.89 -17.02
N TYR A 201 -5.09 -3.66 -15.87
CA TYR A 201 -5.01 -2.30 -15.32
C TYR A 201 -4.19 -1.38 -16.22
N PHE A 202 -3.07 -1.90 -16.76
CA PHE A 202 -2.25 -1.22 -17.75
C PHE A 202 -2.55 -1.72 -19.17
N SER A 203 -2.67 -0.78 -20.11
CA SER A 203 -2.69 -1.04 -21.54
C SER A 203 -1.82 0.03 -22.25
N PRO A 204 -0.88 -0.37 -23.11
CA PRO A 204 0.02 0.56 -23.78
C PRO A 204 -0.75 1.38 -24.83
N CYS A 205 -0.57 2.69 -24.79
CA CYS A 205 -1.15 3.61 -25.75
C CYS A 205 -0.07 4.57 -26.28
N PRO A 206 -0.17 5.08 -27.52
CA PRO A 206 0.80 6.02 -28.06
C PRO A 206 0.97 7.26 -27.17
N THR A 207 2.22 7.69 -26.98
CA THR A 207 2.59 8.88 -26.18
C THR A 207 2.83 10.11 -27.06
N ASN A 208 3.08 9.93 -28.35
CA ASN A 208 3.42 10.95 -29.33
C ASN A 208 2.21 11.50 -30.10
N ILE A 209 1.00 11.31 -29.57
CA ILE A 209 -0.24 11.80 -30.19
C ILE A 209 -1.00 12.73 -29.26
N VAL A 210 -1.72 13.69 -29.85
CA VAL A 210 -2.67 14.50 -29.12
C VAL A 210 -3.98 13.72 -28.98
N TRP A 211 -4.35 13.39 -27.74
CA TRP A 211 -5.57 12.65 -27.47
C TRP A 211 -6.81 13.54 -27.62
N PRO A 212 -7.98 12.98 -28.01
CA PRO A 212 -9.23 13.74 -28.06
C PRO A 212 -9.61 14.33 -26.68
N LYS A 213 -10.30 15.47 -26.67
CA LYS A 213 -10.67 16.19 -25.43
C LYS A 213 -11.51 15.32 -24.48
N GLU A 214 -12.29 14.41 -25.04
CA GLU A 214 -13.15 13.45 -24.35
C GLU A 214 -12.33 12.51 -23.45
N VAL A 215 -11.10 12.17 -23.85
CA VAL A 215 -10.17 11.32 -23.07
C VAL A 215 -9.74 12.06 -21.82
N TYR A 216 -9.26 13.30 -21.95
CA TYR A 216 -8.86 14.13 -20.82
C TYR A 216 -10.04 14.45 -19.90
N ALA A 217 -11.21 14.74 -20.48
CA ALA A 217 -12.43 15.03 -19.73
C ALA A 217 -12.87 13.82 -18.89
N TYR A 218 -12.81 12.61 -19.45
CA TYR A 218 -13.16 11.39 -18.72
C TYR A 218 -12.13 11.06 -17.62
N ASN A 219 -10.83 11.18 -17.91
CA ASN A 219 -9.78 10.99 -16.91
C ASN A 219 -9.96 11.95 -15.72
N LYS A 220 -10.25 13.23 -16.00
CA LYS A 220 -10.54 14.23 -14.98
C LYS A 220 -11.80 13.90 -14.17
N LEU A 221 -12.88 13.50 -14.84
CA LEU A 221 -14.12 13.10 -14.18
C LEU A 221 -13.90 11.96 -13.18
N VAL A 222 -13.16 10.92 -13.60
CA VAL A 222 -12.83 9.80 -12.72
C VAL A 222 -11.89 10.24 -11.60
N PHE A 223 -10.88 11.06 -11.90
CA PHE A 223 -9.98 11.64 -10.90
C PHE A 223 -10.75 12.39 -9.79
N ASP A 224 -11.65 13.31 -10.16
CA ASP A 224 -12.43 14.12 -9.22
C ASP A 224 -13.32 13.22 -8.32
N ALA A 225 -13.93 12.18 -8.90
CA ALA A 225 -14.72 11.20 -8.15
C ALA A 225 -13.87 10.40 -7.15
N LEU A 226 -12.70 9.92 -7.58
CA LEU A 226 -11.78 9.16 -6.72
C LEU A 226 -11.17 10.02 -5.62
N GLU A 227 -10.89 11.30 -5.86
CA GLU A 227 -10.40 12.23 -4.85
C GLU A 227 -11.45 12.43 -3.73
N LYS A 228 -12.71 12.61 -4.11
CA LYS A 228 -13.83 12.68 -3.17
C LYS A 228 -13.96 11.40 -2.33
N ILE A 229 -13.87 10.24 -2.98
CA ILE A 229 -13.94 8.93 -2.31
C ILE A 229 -12.76 8.74 -1.36
N LYS A 230 -11.53 9.07 -1.78
CA LYS A 230 -10.33 9.01 -0.93
C LYS A 230 -10.53 9.80 0.35
N LYS A 231 -10.99 11.05 0.23
CA LYS A 231 -11.23 11.95 1.37
C LYS A 231 -12.31 11.41 2.32
N ARG A 232 -13.42 10.89 1.79
CA ARG A 232 -14.49 10.26 2.59
C ARG A 232 -13.95 9.13 3.46
N HIS A 233 -13.02 8.35 2.94
CA HIS A 233 -12.49 7.16 3.61
C HIS A 233 -11.24 7.39 4.47
N ASP A 234 -10.77 8.63 4.64
CA ASP A 234 -9.58 8.92 5.46
C ASP A 234 -9.80 8.51 6.92
N ALA A 235 -10.96 8.85 7.50
CA ALA A 235 -11.30 8.51 8.89
C ALA A 235 -11.79 7.06 9.10
N THR A 236 -11.73 6.19 8.09
CA THR A 236 -12.32 4.82 8.16
C THR A 236 -11.66 3.95 9.23
N VAL A 237 -10.33 4.00 9.40
CA VAL A 237 -9.65 3.14 10.39
C VAL A 237 -10.09 3.50 11.79
N ALA A 238 -10.04 4.79 12.12
CA ALA A 238 -10.41 5.29 13.44
C ALA A 238 -11.91 5.12 13.73
N THR A 239 -12.78 5.38 12.75
CA THR A 239 -14.23 5.14 12.90
C THR A 239 -14.53 3.66 13.10
N MET A 240 -13.87 2.76 12.36
CA MET A 240 -14.05 1.32 12.58
C MET A 240 -13.54 0.88 13.96
N ALA A 241 -12.40 1.41 14.41
CA ALA A 241 -11.89 1.18 15.77
C ALA A 241 -12.88 1.64 16.84
N GLN A 242 -13.51 2.80 16.65
CA GLN A 242 -14.59 3.29 17.51
C GLN A 242 -15.79 2.33 17.52
N GLY A 243 -16.19 1.80 16.35
CA GLY A 243 -17.27 0.81 16.26
C GLY A 243 -17.00 -0.48 17.00
N VAL A 244 -15.72 -0.89 17.07
CA VAL A 244 -15.27 -2.03 17.86
C VAL A 244 -15.28 -1.71 19.37
N GLN A 245 -14.91 -0.49 19.78
CA GLN A 245 -15.01 -0.06 21.19
C GLN A 245 -16.45 0.05 21.67
N GLU A 246 -17.35 0.59 20.84
CA GLU A 246 -18.80 0.64 21.09
C GLU A 246 -19.36 -0.77 21.32
N TRP A 247 -18.95 -1.72 20.47
CA TRP A 247 -19.33 -3.12 20.59
C TRP A 247 -18.75 -3.77 21.85
N LYS A 248 -17.48 -3.55 22.16
CA LYS A 248 -16.80 -4.08 23.35
C LYS A 248 -17.46 -3.59 24.65
N SER A 249 -17.85 -2.32 24.70
CA SER A 249 -18.52 -1.74 25.87
C SER A 249 -19.88 -2.39 26.17
N LYS A 250 -20.60 -2.82 25.12
CA LYS A 250 -21.86 -3.56 25.26
C LYS A 250 -21.63 -5.04 25.60
N ASN A 251 -20.54 -5.63 25.12
CA ASN A 251 -20.22 -7.05 25.25
C ASN A 251 -19.01 -7.29 26.17
N LYS A 252 -19.19 -7.02 27.47
CA LYS A 252 -18.11 -7.02 28.50
C LYS A 252 -17.41 -8.36 28.73
N THR A 253 -17.93 -9.46 28.20
CA THR A 253 -17.44 -10.84 28.45
C THR A 253 -16.58 -11.41 27.33
N VAL A 254 -16.32 -10.65 26.26
CA VAL A 254 -15.62 -11.20 25.09
C VAL A 254 -14.11 -11.08 25.25
N PHE A 255 -13.49 -12.19 25.66
CA PHE A 255 -12.06 -12.44 25.44
C PHE A 255 -11.79 -12.60 23.94
N VAL A 256 -10.53 -12.34 23.53
CA VAL A 256 -10.01 -12.45 22.15
C VAL A 256 -10.88 -13.31 21.24
N ASN A 257 -11.59 -12.64 20.33
CA ASN A 257 -12.55 -13.31 19.47
C ASN A 257 -11.98 -13.53 18.07
N SER A 258 -11.78 -14.80 17.70
CA SER A 258 -11.22 -15.17 16.40
C SER A 258 -12.08 -14.69 15.22
N GLN A 259 -13.40 -14.56 15.38
CA GLN A 259 -14.29 -14.10 14.29
C GLN A 259 -14.15 -12.61 14.02
N ILE A 260 -14.11 -11.78 15.07
CA ILE A 260 -13.89 -10.33 14.96
C ILE A 260 -12.49 -10.06 14.40
N GLN A 261 -11.47 -10.79 14.88
CA GLN A 261 -10.12 -10.69 14.36
C GLN A 261 -10.05 -10.99 12.87
N THR A 262 -10.54 -12.16 12.45
CA THR A 262 -10.53 -12.57 11.04
C THR A 262 -11.32 -11.60 10.17
N PHE A 263 -12.43 -11.07 10.69
CA PHE A 263 -13.21 -10.03 10.00
C PHE A 263 -12.40 -8.75 9.79
N LEU A 264 -11.75 -8.23 10.84
CA LEU A 264 -10.98 -6.99 10.78
C LEU A 264 -9.73 -7.14 9.92
N ASP A 265 -9.04 -8.28 9.95
CA ASP A 265 -7.92 -8.57 9.05
C ASP A 265 -8.35 -8.48 7.58
N ARG A 266 -9.46 -9.15 7.21
CA ARG A 266 -10.03 -9.07 5.85
C ARG A 266 -10.54 -7.68 5.50
N PHE A 267 -11.07 -6.95 6.48
CA PHE A 267 -11.55 -5.57 6.28
C PHE A 267 -10.39 -4.63 5.95
N TYR A 268 -9.34 -4.64 6.77
CA TYR A 268 -8.18 -3.76 6.59
C TYR A 268 -7.33 -4.16 5.38
N MET A 269 -7.14 -5.45 5.10
CA MET A 269 -6.44 -5.91 3.90
C MET A 269 -7.13 -5.42 2.63
N SER A 270 -8.46 -5.58 2.54
CA SER A 270 -9.24 -5.07 1.41
C SER A 270 -9.19 -3.54 1.31
N ARG A 271 -9.21 -2.82 2.43
CA ARG A 271 -9.08 -1.36 2.45
C ARG A 271 -7.71 -0.90 1.94
N ILE A 272 -6.62 -1.57 2.34
CA ILE A 272 -5.27 -1.30 1.82
C ILE A 272 -5.29 -1.43 0.30
N GLY A 273 -5.89 -2.50 -0.24
CA GLY A 273 -6.00 -2.68 -1.68
C GLY A 273 -6.84 -1.63 -2.41
N ILE A 274 -7.95 -1.20 -1.82
CA ILE A 274 -8.76 -0.10 -2.38
C ILE A 274 -7.96 1.21 -2.38
N ARG A 275 -7.25 1.54 -1.28
CA ARG A 275 -6.42 2.75 -1.20
C ARG A 275 -5.22 2.71 -2.14
N MET A 276 -4.62 1.54 -2.35
CA MET A 276 -3.53 1.36 -3.31
C MET A 276 -3.98 1.72 -4.72
N LEU A 277 -5.11 1.16 -5.19
CA LEU A 277 -5.63 1.44 -6.54
C LEU A 277 -6.05 2.90 -6.72
N ILE A 278 -6.76 3.46 -5.74
CA ILE A 278 -7.18 4.87 -5.77
C ILE A 278 -5.95 5.78 -5.77
N GLY A 279 -5.00 5.54 -4.86
CA GLY A 279 -3.76 6.31 -4.76
C GLY A 279 -2.95 6.27 -6.06
N GLN A 280 -2.76 5.07 -6.62
CA GLN A 280 -2.04 4.88 -7.88
C GLN A 280 -2.70 5.67 -9.02
N HIS A 281 -4.02 5.55 -9.19
CA HIS A 281 -4.72 6.22 -10.29
C HIS A 281 -4.69 7.75 -10.16
N LEU A 282 -4.85 8.28 -8.94
CA LEU A 282 -4.75 9.72 -8.69
C LEU A 282 -3.34 10.23 -8.98
N ALA A 283 -2.31 9.53 -8.52
CA ALA A 283 -0.91 9.93 -8.73
C ALA A 283 -0.51 9.88 -10.21
N LEU A 284 -0.95 8.87 -10.98
CA LEU A 284 -0.74 8.80 -12.43
C LEU A 284 -1.39 9.99 -13.16
N ASN A 285 -2.61 10.36 -12.79
CA ASN A 285 -3.30 11.53 -13.35
C ASN A 285 -2.59 12.85 -13.00
N MET A 286 -2.08 12.99 -11.76
CA MET A 286 -1.30 14.17 -11.36
C MET A 286 0.01 14.28 -12.14
N ALA A 287 0.69 13.16 -12.38
CA ALA A 287 1.92 13.11 -13.19
C ALA A 287 1.67 13.55 -14.64
N GLN A 288 0.49 13.24 -15.20
CA GLN A 288 0.09 13.73 -16.52
C GLN A 288 -0.26 15.22 -16.55
N ASN A 289 -1.00 15.70 -15.56
CA ASN A 289 -1.48 17.08 -15.55
C ASN A 289 -0.39 18.12 -15.21
N SER A 290 0.84 17.70 -14.91
CA SER A 290 1.85 18.62 -14.44
C SER A 290 3.29 18.23 -14.77
N PRO A 291 3.78 18.62 -15.97
CA PRO A 291 5.22 18.72 -16.22
C PRO A 291 5.90 19.64 -15.19
N THR A 292 5.19 20.64 -14.68
CA THR A 292 5.71 21.65 -13.76
C THR A 292 5.74 21.22 -12.28
N LYS A 293 4.84 20.35 -11.80
CA LYS A 293 4.87 19.82 -10.40
C LYS A 293 5.96 18.78 -10.18
N GLN A 294 6.60 18.23 -11.21
CA GLN A 294 7.87 17.50 -11.05
C GLN A 294 8.97 18.39 -10.43
N ARG A 295 8.86 19.73 -10.54
CA ARG A 295 9.71 20.68 -9.81
C ARG A 295 9.28 20.91 -8.37
N LEU A 296 8.01 20.65 -8.04
CA LEU A 296 7.47 20.83 -6.68
C LEU A 296 7.58 19.56 -5.83
N SER A 297 7.54 18.36 -6.44
CA SER A 297 7.97 17.13 -5.75
C SER A 297 9.43 17.19 -5.31
N LYS A 298 10.27 17.91 -6.06
CA LYS A 298 11.64 18.32 -5.65
C LYS A 298 11.71 19.26 -4.45
N LEU A 299 10.63 19.97 -4.12
CA LEU A 299 10.53 20.91 -3.00
C LEU A 299 9.88 20.28 -1.76
N ILE A 300 9.06 19.25 -1.93
CA ILE A 300 8.40 18.53 -0.83
C ILE A 300 9.24 17.34 -0.36
N ASN A 301 10.02 16.71 -1.26
CA ASN A 301 10.90 15.58 -0.91
C ASN A 301 12.27 16.00 -0.33
N GLY A 302 12.36 17.18 0.30
CA GLY A 302 13.58 17.58 1.01
C GLY A 302 14.80 17.85 0.13
N SER A 303 15.81 18.46 0.73
CA SER A 303 16.78 19.38 0.14
C SER A 303 18.12 18.76 -0.25
N GLU A 304 18.73 19.36 -1.28
CA GLU A 304 20.16 19.58 -1.49
C GLU A 304 21.15 18.52 -0.95
N GLY A 305 21.48 17.53 -1.79
CA GLY A 305 22.53 16.57 -1.43
C GLY A 305 22.95 15.53 -2.46
N SER A 306 22.77 15.72 -3.77
CA SER A 306 23.45 14.85 -4.75
C SER A 306 23.44 15.42 -6.16
N THR A 307 24.61 15.44 -6.80
CA THR A 307 24.87 15.82 -8.19
C THR A 307 24.36 14.79 -9.21
N LYS A 308 23.15 14.24 -9.02
CA LYS A 308 22.52 13.31 -9.98
C LYS A 308 21.65 14.06 -10.99
N LYS A 309 21.86 13.72 -12.27
CA LYS A 309 21.35 14.39 -13.48
C LYS A 309 19.86 14.80 -13.41
N PRO A 310 19.47 15.94 -13.99
CA PRO A 310 18.08 16.37 -14.06
C PRO A 310 17.35 15.58 -15.16
N GLY A 311 16.32 14.78 -14.84
CA GLY A 311 15.47 14.24 -15.92
C GLY A 311 14.42 13.19 -15.62
N ARG A 312 14.49 12.39 -14.54
CA ARG A 312 13.51 11.31 -14.33
C ARG A 312 13.00 11.25 -12.90
N SER A 313 11.68 11.29 -12.75
CA SER A 313 11.00 10.95 -11.51
C SER A 313 11.06 9.44 -11.36
N ASN A 314 11.70 8.92 -10.31
CA ASN A 314 11.76 7.48 -9.99
C ASN A 314 10.41 6.95 -9.47
N TYR A 315 9.30 7.57 -9.86
CA TYR A 315 7.97 7.27 -9.38
C TYR A 315 7.03 6.92 -10.53
N VAL A 316 6.29 5.83 -10.35
CA VAL A 316 5.15 5.46 -11.18
C VAL A 316 3.91 5.44 -10.30
N GLY A 317 3.18 6.56 -10.30
CA GLY A 317 2.09 6.78 -9.36
C GLY A 317 2.60 6.87 -7.92
N VAL A 318 2.15 5.97 -7.05
CA VAL A 318 2.58 5.91 -5.63
C VAL A 318 3.79 4.99 -5.41
N ILE A 319 4.26 4.32 -6.46
CA ILE A 319 5.36 3.36 -6.39
C ILE A 319 6.66 4.08 -6.73
N CYS A 320 7.67 3.95 -5.86
CA CYS A 320 9.04 4.35 -6.15
C CYS A 320 9.78 3.15 -6.75
N THR A 321 10.36 3.31 -7.94
CA THR A 321 11.14 2.26 -8.62
C THR A 321 12.55 2.10 -8.06
N ASP A 322 13.01 3.08 -7.29
CA ASP A 322 14.37 3.19 -6.75
C ASP A 322 14.28 3.73 -5.31
N CYS A 323 13.57 2.97 -4.46
CA CYS A 323 13.21 3.34 -3.09
C CYS A 323 14.40 3.10 -2.16
N ASN A 324 15.05 4.16 -1.67
CA ASN A 324 16.13 4.06 -0.68
C ASN A 324 15.55 3.72 0.70
N VAL A 325 15.88 2.55 1.24
CA VAL A 325 15.36 2.07 2.53
C VAL A 325 15.97 2.85 3.70
N GLY A 326 17.22 3.28 3.60
CA GLY A 326 17.90 4.07 4.63
C GLY A 326 17.23 5.42 4.83
N GLU A 327 17.05 6.18 3.76
CA GLU A 327 16.37 7.49 3.79
C GLU A 327 14.97 7.40 4.39
N ILE A 328 14.18 6.38 4.00
CA ILE A 328 12.82 6.19 4.54
C ILE A 328 12.84 5.82 6.02
N ALA A 329 13.85 5.07 6.46
CA ALA A 329 14.02 4.76 7.88
C ALA A 329 14.39 6.00 8.68
N GLU A 330 15.26 6.87 8.15
CA GLU A 330 15.61 8.17 8.75
C GLU A 330 14.37 9.07 8.90
N ASP A 331 13.58 9.24 7.83
CA ASP A 331 12.31 10.00 7.87
C ASP A 331 11.34 9.47 8.94
N ALA A 332 11.22 8.13 9.04
CA ALA A 332 10.36 7.48 10.04
C ALA A 332 10.88 7.68 11.46
N ILE A 333 12.21 7.64 11.65
CA ILE A 333 12.89 7.88 12.92
C ILE A 333 12.63 9.32 13.39
N GLU A 334 12.89 10.31 12.55
CA GLU A 334 12.68 11.72 12.89
C GLU A 334 11.22 11.98 13.25
N THR A 335 10.29 11.45 12.46
CA THR A 335 8.85 11.61 12.72
C THR A 335 8.44 10.94 14.03
N ALA A 336 8.95 9.74 14.34
CA ALA A 336 8.63 9.04 15.57
C ALA A 336 9.23 9.74 16.82
N LYS A 337 10.47 10.25 16.71
CA LYS A 337 11.12 11.05 17.76
C LYS A 337 10.33 12.32 18.06
N TYR A 338 9.93 13.06 17.03
CA TYR A 338 9.15 14.29 17.19
C TYR A 338 7.84 14.05 17.95
N ILE A 339 7.08 13.01 17.57
CA ILE A 339 5.83 12.66 18.27
C ILE A 339 6.08 12.20 19.71
N CYS A 340 7.20 11.52 19.95
CA CYS A 340 7.62 11.09 21.28
C CYS A 340 7.97 12.28 22.18
N GLU A 341 8.74 13.24 21.67
CA GLU A 341 9.13 14.49 22.34
C GLU A 341 7.90 15.32 22.70
N GLU A 342 6.99 15.54 21.75
CA GLU A 342 5.75 16.29 21.98
C GLU A 342 4.88 15.61 23.06
N TYR A 343 4.80 14.28 23.06
CA TYR A 343 3.95 13.53 23.98
C TYR A 343 4.49 13.47 25.42
N TYR A 344 5.79 13.22 25.59
CA TYR A 344 6.41 13.09 26.91
C TYR A 344 6.99 14.41 27.44
N GLY A 345 7.02 15.47 26.62
CA GLY A 345 7.64 16.75 27.00
C GLY A 345 9.16 16.69 27.06
N LEU A 346 9.78 15.90 26.18
CA LEU A 346 11.23 15.74 26.10
C LEU A 346 11.83 16.77 25.12
N PHE A 347 13.04 17.25 25.41
CA PHE A 347 13.88 18.02 24.48
C PHE A 347 14.53 17.11 23.45
N GLU A 348 14.85 15.88 23.84
CA GLU A 348 15.42 14.86 22.95
C GLU A 348 14.84 13.48 23.30
N ALA A 349 14.27 12.80 22.31
CA ALA A 349 13.83 11.42 22.45
C ALA A 349 15.02 10.46 22.66
N PRO A 350 14.79 9.23 23.18
CA PRO A 350 15.81 8.18 23.19
C PRO A 350 16.53 8.06 21.84
N GLU A 351 17.85 7.90 21.88
CA GLU A 351 18.67 7.77 20.68
C GLU A 351 18.16 6.59 19.83
N ILE A 352 18.10 6.79 18.51
CA ILE A 352 17.80 5.70 17.57
C ILE A 352 19.01 5.53 16.65
N GLN A 353 19.70 4.41 16.80
CA GLN A 353 20.89 4.05 16.05
C GLN A 353 20.48 3.31 14.77
N LEU A 354 20.67 3.96 13.63
CA LEU A 354 20.47 3.34 12.32
C LEU A 354 21.76 2.63 11.88
N VAL A 355 21.69 1.31 11.77
CA VAL A 355 22.75 0.42 11.28
C VAL A 355 22.33 -0.09 9.90
N ALA A 356 22.79 0.61 8.87
CA ALA A 356 22.59 0.22 7.48
C ALA A 356 23.91 -0.20 6.81
N PRO A 357 23.89 -0.99 5.73
CA PRO A 357 25.09 -1.26 4.95
C PRO A 357 25.69 0.02 4.37
N GLN A 358 26.98 -0.02 4.06
CA GLN A 358 27.67 1.14 3.46
C GLN A 358 27.16 1.49 2.05
N GLN A 359 26.53 0.53 1.37
CA GLN A 359 25.91 0.73 0.06
C GLN A 359 24.41 0.94 0.27
N ASP A 360 23.85 1.91 -0.45
CA ASP A 360 22.42 2.20 -0.42
C ASP A 360 21.62 0.97 -0.87
N ILE A 361 20.58 0.64 -0.10
CA ILE A 361 19.64 -0.43 -0.46
C ILE A 361 18.47 0.20 -1.19
N ASN A 362 18.42 -0.03 -2.49
CA ASN A 362 17.39 0.50 -3.35
C ASN A 362 16.58 -0.63 -3.99
N PHE A 363 15.26 -0.53 -3.91
CA PHE A 363 14.37 -1.48 -4.58
C PHE A 363 13.03 -0.85 -4.93
N MET A 364 12.20 -1.54 -5.70
CA MET A 364 10.88 -1.05 -6.06
C MET A 364 9.87 -1.31 -4.93
N TYR A 365 9.31 -0.25 -4.36
CA TYR A 365 8.32 -0.37 -3.29
C TYR A 365 7.38 0.85 -3.21
N VAL A 366 6.44 0.83 -2.27
CA VAL A 366 5.57 1.96 -1.95
C VAL A 366 6.10 2.66 -0.70
N PRO A 367 6.78 3.83 -0.82
CA PRO A 367 7.40 4.50 0.33
C PRO A 367 6.41 4.77 1.47
N GLY A 368 5.19 5.18 1.12
CA GLY A 368 4.12 5.44 2.08
C GLY A 368 3.70 4.22 2.92
N HIS A 369 3.86 3.00 2.41
CA HIS A 369 3.62 1.78 3.19
C HIS A 369 4.79 1.51 4.15
N LEU A 370 6.02 1.67 3.65
CA LEU A 370 7.22 1.41 4.44
C LEU A 370 7.34 2.38 5.62
N ILE A 371 7.22 3.69 5.37
CA ILE A 371 7.29 4.71 6.41
C ILE A 371 6.22 4.49 7.48
N HIS A 372 5.02 4.06 7.10
CA HIS A 372 3.94 3.77 8.05
C HIS A 372 4.28 2.60 8.98
N MET A 373 4.80 1.49 8.42
CA MET A 373 5.21 0.33 9.22
C MET A 373 6.34 0.69 10.19
N LEU A 374 7.38 1.38 9.70
CA LEU A 374 8.51 1.81 10.52
C LEU A 374 8.06 2.77 11.62
N PHE A 375 7.31 3.81 11.28
CA PHE A 375 6.78 4.79 12.23
C PHE A 375 5.96 4.13 13.35
N GLU A 376 5.02 3.24 13.03
CA GLU A 376 4.20 2.58 14.03
C GLU A 376 5.02 1.67 14.96
N THR A 377 6.02 0.96 14.42
CA THR A 377 6.92 0.14 15.24
C THR A 377 7.85 0.97 16.11
N LEU A 378 8.44 2.04 15.58
CA LEU A 378 9.35 2.93 16.30
C LEU A 378 8.65 3.66 17.44
N LYS A 379 7.42 4.14 17.24
CA LYS A 379 6.60 4.72 18.32
C LYS A 379 6.42 3.73 19.47
N ASN A 380 6.13 2.46 19.18
CA ASN A 380 5.96 1.44 20.21
C ASN A 380 7.26 1.20 20.99
N SER A 381 8.40 1.12 20.29
CA SER A 381 9.72 0.95 20.89
C SER A 381 10.14 2.14 21.75
N LEU A 382 9.92 3.37 21.27
CA LEU A 382 10.17 4.62 22.02
C LEU A 382 9.33 4.68 23.30
N ARG A 383 8.03 4.45 23.17
CA ARG A 383 7.10 4.40 24.30
C ARG A 383 7.52 3.35 25.34
N ALA A 384 7.80 2.13 24.91
CA ALA A 384 8.19 1.05 25.80
C ALA A 384 9.50 1.37 26.54
N THR A 385 10.48 1.94 25.84
CA THR A 385 11.77 2.34 26.41
C THR A 385 11.60 3.41 27.49
N ILE A 386 10.82 4.46 27.22
CA ILE A 386 10.59 5.53 28.20
C ILE A 386 9.82 5.00 29.40
N GLU A 387 8.70 4.31 29.18
CA GLU A 387 7.83 3.83 30.27
C GLU A 387 8.54 2.80 31.18
N PHE A 388 9.38 1.94 30.62
CA PHE A 388 10.10 0.91 31.38
C PHE A 388 11.27 1.47 32.21
N HIS A 389 12.04 2.42 31.66
CA HIS A 389 13.26 2.91 32.30
C HIS A 389 13.01 4.10 33.24
N THR A 390 12.00 4.93 32.99
CA THR A 390 11.73 6.15 33.79
C THR A 390 11.75 5.89 35.30
N PRO A 391 11.05 4.88 35.87
CA PRO A 391 11.06 4.69 37.32
C PRO A 391 12.45 4.36 37.88
N LYS A 392 13.21 3.53 37.17
CA LYS A 392 14.56 3.10 37.58
C LYS A 392 15.58 4.23 37.44
N LEU A 393 15.51 4.99 36.36
CA LEU A 393 16.40 6.11 36.11
C LEU A 393 16.16 7.26 37.09
N LYS A 394 14.90 7.58 37.42
CA LYS A 394 14.57 8.54 38.48
C LYS A 394 15.15 8.13 39.83
N GLN A 395 15.04 6.85 40.18
CA GLN A 395 15.61 6.35 41.43
C GLN A 395 17.14 6.50 41.45
N LYS A 396 17.81 6.10 40.37
CA LYS A 396 19.26 6.25 40.22
C LYS A 396 19.70 7.72 40.32
N TYR A 397 18.96 8.63 39.69
CA TYR A 397 19.24 10.07 39.73
C TYR A 397 19.19 10.63 41.16
N VAL A 398 18.19 10.24 41.96
CA VAL A 398 18.06 10.64 43.37
C VAL A 398 19.17 10.05 44.25
N GLU A 399 19.59 8.81 43.97
CA GLU A 399 20.73 8.19 44.65
C GLU A 399 22.05 8.94 44.38
N GLU A 400 22.22 9.46 43.15
CA GLU A 400 23.38 10.26 42.74
C GLU A 400 23.31 11.73 43.21
N HIS A 401 22.09 12.26 43.48
CA HIS A 401 21.85 13.64 43.91
C HIS A 401 21.06 13.70 45.23
N PRO A 402 21.75 13.53 46.38
CA PRO A 402 21.11 13.54 47.70
C PRO A 402 20.38 14.86 47.97
N GLY A 403 19.07 14.79 48.24
CA GLY A 403 18.22 15.96 48.52
C GLY A 403 17.15 16.23 47.47
N THR A 404 17.26 15.64 46.28
CA THR A 404 16.23 15.66 45.24
C THR A 404 15.16 14.61 45.53
N LYS A 405 13.87 14.93 45.35
CA LYS A 405 12.81 13.93 45.45
C LYS A 405 12.48 13.32 44.09
N LEU A 406 11.92 12.10 44.07
CA LEU A 406 11.59 11.36 42.86
C LEU A 406 10.63 12.12 41.90
N ASP A 407 9.70 12.87 42.46
CA ASP A 407 8.73 13.70 41.76
C ASP A 407 9.32 15.00 41.20
N GLU A 408 10.46 15.44 41.74
CA GLU A 408 11.18 16.64 41.31
C GLU A 408 12.18 16.36 40.17
N VAL A 409 12.45 15.09 39.84
CA VAL A 409 13.34 14.70 38.73
C VAL A 409 12.67 14.96 37.37
N ASP A 410 13.29 15.80 36.55
CA ASP A 410 12.88 16.06 35.17
C ASP A 410 13.20 14.85 34.28
N LEU A 411 12.32 14.52 33.34
CA LEU A 411 12.55 13.44 32.38
C LEU A 411 13.69 13.78 31.40
N ASN A 412 13.95 15.07 31.19
CA ASN A 412 15.01 15.57 30.31
C ASN A 412 16.42 15.35 30.87
N ASP A 413 16.55 15.09 32.17
CA ASP A 413 17.83 14.78 32.82
C ASP A 413 18.16 13.28 32.77
N LEU A 414 17.28 12.45 32.20
CA LEU A 414 17.41 10.99 32.19
C LEU A 414 18.00 10.49 30.87
N GLU A 415 19.02 9.64 30.96
CA GLU A 415 19.63 8.96 29.81
C GLU A 415 18.96 7.62 29.55
N TYR A 416 18.20 7.53 28.45
CA TYR A 416 17.53 6.30 28.02
C TYR A 416 18.43 5.45 27.10
N PRO A 417 18.32 4.11 27.14
CA PRO A 417 19.09 3.26 26.23
C PRO A 417 18.66 3.45 24.76
N PRO A 418 19.59 3.29 23.81
CA PRO A 418 19.30 3.51 22.40
C PRO A 418 18.46 2.38 21.81
N ILE A 419 17.54 2.75 20.91
CA ILE A 419 16.83 1.82 20.04
C ILE A 419 17.69 1.57 18.80
N LYS A 420 17.77 0.32 18.33
CA LYS A 420 18.58 -0.04 17.16
C LYS A 420 17.68 -0.39 15.98
N VAL A 421 17.88 0.29 14.86
CA VAL A 421 17.28 -0.04 13.57
C VAL A 421 18.36 -0.63 12.68
N ILE A 422 18.26 -1.91 12.35
CA ILE A 422 19.25 -2.63 11.56
C ILE A 422 18.61 -3.02 10.23
N ILE A 423 19.20 -2.55 9.13
CA ILE A 423 18.75 -2.87 7.77
C ILE A 423 19.71 -3.90 7.18
N SER A 424 19.15 -4.96 6.60
CA SER A 424 19.90 -6.00 5.90
C SER A 424 19.28 -6.29 4.55
N GLU A 425 20.13 -6.41 3.53
CA GLU A 425 19.75 -6.79 2.18
C GLU A 425 20.10 -8.26 1.94
N GLY A 426 19.09 -9.06 1.61
CA GLY A 426 19.21 -10.41 1.10
C GLY A 426 18.95 -10.49 -0.41
N THR A 427 19.13 -11.69 -0.98
CA THR A 427 18.83 -11.95 -2.39
C THR A 427 17.33 -11.97 -2.68
N GLU A 428 16.53 -12.43 -1.72
CA GLU A 428 15.08 -12.60 -1.87
C GLU A 428 14.28 -11.55 -1.07
N ASP A 429 14.79 -11.13 0.07
CA ASP A 429 14.12 -10.20 0.98
C ASP A 429 15.04 -9.07 1.46
N ILE A 430 14.41 -7.96 1.84
CA ILE A 430 15.02 -6.90 2.64
C ILE A 430 14.46 -7.05 4.06
N ALA A 431 15.33 -7.18 5.03
CA ALA A 431 14.96 -7.33 6.44
C ALA A 431 15.32 -6.07 7.22
N ILE A 432 14.36 -5.52 7.94
CA ILE A 432 14.56 -4.40 8.85
C ILE A 432 14.24 -4.90 10.26
N LYS A 433 15.23 -4.83 11.15
CA LYS A 433 15.10 -5.19 12.56
C LYS A 433 15.06 -3.93 13.42
N ILE A 434 14.05 -3.80 14.26
CA ILE A 434 13.96 -2.73 15.27
C ILE A 434 14.07 -3.40 16.63
N SER A 435 15.05 -3.00 17.43
CA SER A 435 15.38 -3.60 18.72
C SER A 435 15.38 -2.55 19.81
N ASP A 436 14.55 -2.76 20.83
CA ASP A 436 14.47 -1.90 22.01
C ASP A 436 14.83 -2.66 23.29
N GLU A 437 15.16 -1.89 24.34
CA GLU A 437 15.30 -2.38 25.72
C GLU A 437 14.08 -1.96 26.56
N GLY A 438 12.89 -1.95 25.96
CA GLY A 438 11.65 -1.47 26.58
C GLY A 438 10.99 -2.42 27.57
N GLY A 439 11.75 -3.34 28.19
CA GLY A 439 11.25 -4.28 29.20
C GLY A 439 10.52 -5.51 28.65
N GLY A 440 10.27 -5.57 27.34
CA GLY A 440 9.67 -6.73 26.69
C GLY A 440 8.20 -6.99 27.01
N ILE A 441 7.67 -8.06 26.43
CA ILE A 441 6.26 -8.44 26.47
C ILE A 441 6.16 -9.85 27.05
N PRO A 442 5.35 -10.07 28.09
CA PRO A 442 5.13 -11.39 28.67
C PRO A 442 4.62 -12.39 27.63
N ARG A 443 5.07 -13.65 27.72
CA ARG A 443 4.69 -14.70 26.75
C ARG A 443 3.18 -14.92 26.63
N SER A 444 2.43 -14.73 27.72
CA SER A 444 0.97 -14.82 27.74
C SER A 444 0.28 -13.71 26.95
N SER A 445 0.92 -12.55 26.80
CA SER A 445 0.39 -11.39 26.10
C SER A 445 0.79 -11.33 24.62
N LEU A 446 1.83 -12.05 24.21
CA LEU A 446 2.34 -12.04 22.82
C LEU A 446 1.28 -12.35 21.75
N PRO A 447 0.36 -13.33 21.92
CA PRO A 447 -0.70 -13.54 20.94
C PRO A 447 -1.70 -12.36 20.86
N LEU A 448 -1.84 -11.59 21.95
CA LEU A 448 -2.83 -10.53 22.10
C LEU A 448 -2.44 -9.26 21.33
N ILE A 449 -1.14 -9.00 21.15
CA ILE A 449 -0.64 -7.77 20.50
C ILE A 449 -1.05 -7.68 19.02
N TRP A 450 -1.35 -8.83 18.41
CA TRP A 450 -1.86 -8.92 17.04
C TRP A 450 -3.37 -8.74 16.96
N THR A 451 -4.04 -8.60 18.09
CA THR A 451 -5.50 -8.50 18.15
C THR A 451 -5.94 -7.05 18.23
N TYR A 452 -6.99 -6.72 17.49
CA TYR A 452 -7.58 -5.36 17.47
C TYR A 452 -8.35 -4.99 18.76
N LEU A 453 -8.52 -5.95 19.68
CA LEU A 453 -9.25 -5.77 20.93
C LEU A 453 -8.34 -5.51 22.13
N TYR A 454 -7.03 -5.67 21.94
CA TYR A 454 -6.01 -5.55 22.97
C TYR A 454 -5.23 -4.24 22.79
N THR A 455 -5.07 -3.50 23.89
CA THR A 455 -4.22 -2.32 23.98
C THR A 455 -3.67 -2.24 25.40
N THR A 456 -2.46 -1.74 25.55
CA THR A 456 -1.82 -1.48 26.86
C THR A 456 -2.21 -0.11 27.43
N MET A 457 -3.07 0.65 26.73
CA MET A 457 -3.58 1.94 27.20
C MET A 457 -4.86 1.77 28.02
N ASN A 458 -4.89 2.39 29.21
CA ASN A 458 -6.02 2.34 30.13
C ASN A 458 -7.23 3.16 29.65
N GLU A 459 -6.98 4.26 28.93
CA GLU A 459 -8.01 5.12 28.35
C GLU A 459 -7.79 5.23 26.84
N THR A 460 -8.79 4.82 26.06
CA THR A 460 -8.75 4.98 24.61
C THR A 460 -9.15 6.43 24.27
N PRO A 461 -8.37 7.16 23.46
CA PRO A 461 -8.70 8.52 23.08
C PRO A 461 -10.09 8.57 22.42
N THR A 462 -10.96 9.46 22.88
CA THR A 462 -12.24 9.68 22.20
C THR A 462 -11.97 10.49 20.94
N LEU A 463 -12.40 10.01 19.78
CA LEU A 463 -12.26 10.76 18.53
C LEU A 463 -13.19 11.97 18.59
N GLU A 464 -12.62 13.18 18.61
CA GLU A 464 -13.43 14.39 18.41
C GLU A 464 -14.04 14.37 17.00
N PRO A 465 -15.32 14.79 16.84
CA PRO A 465 -16.02 14.73 15.55
C PRO A 465 -15.33 15.48 14.39
N GLU A 466 -14.46 16.44 14.72
CA GLU A 466 -13.76 17.33 13.78
C GLU A 466 -12.31 16.89 13.49
N TYR A 467 -11.91 15.72 13.97
CA TYR A 467 -10.54 15.21 13.80
C TYR A 467 -10.28 14.81 12.32
N ASN A 468 -9.86 15.79 11.52
CA ASN A 468 -9.42 15.60 10.15
C ASN A 468 -8.07 14.86 10.14
N GLN A 469 -8.10 13.54 9.95
CA GLN A 469 -6.92 12.65 9.88
C GLN A 469 -6.05 12.86 8.63
N THR A 470 -6.17 13.97 7.93
CA THR A 470 -5.32 14.28 6.78
C THR A 470 -3.96 14.85 7.17
N SER A 471 -3.74 15.16 8.46
CA SER A 471 -2.51 15.82 8.91
C SER A 471 -2.04 15.27 10.27
N PHE A 472 -1.01 14.42 10.24
CA PHE A 472 0.16 14.43 11.14
C PHE A 472 0.03 14.45 12.68
N LYS A 473 -1.16 14.44 13.30
CA LYS A 473 -1.29 14.42 14.78
C LYS A 473 -1.67 13.06 15.36
N ALA A 474 -1.17 11.97 14.79
CA ALA A 474 -1.45 10.63 15.31
C ALA A 474 -0.95 10.52 16.76
N PRO A 475 -1.79 10.12 17.73
CA PRO A 475 -1.37 10.04 19.13
C PRO A 475 -0.25 9.00 19.30
N MET A 476 0.65 9.22 20.26
CA MET A 476 1.81 8.35 20.55
C MET A 476 1.39 6.89 20.80
N ALA A 477 0.21 6.70 21.40
CA ALA A 477 -0.51 5.43 21.41
C ALA A 477 -2.02 5.67 21.21
N GLY A 478 -2.73 4.64 20.76
CA GLY A 478 -4.15 4.73 20.46
C GLY A 478 -4.89 3.40 20.59
N PHE A 479 -5.74 3.10 19.60
CA PHE A 479 -6.71 2.00 19.64
C PHE A 479 -6.11 0.58 19.70
N GLY A 480 -4.78 0.40 19.61
CA GLY A 480 -4.15 -0.92 19.51
C GLY A 480 -4.10 -1.49 18.08
N TYR A 481 -4.25 -0.64 17.06
CA TYR A 481 -4.35 -1.07 15.65
C TYR A 481 -3.03 -1.00 14.89
N GLY A 482 -2.00 -0.36 15.44
CA GLY A 482 -0.71 -0.10 14.76
C GLY A 482 0.00 -1.37 14.31
N LEU A 483 0.29 -2.30 15.24
CA LEU A 483 1.00 -3.54 14.93
C LEU A 483 0.22 -4.46 13.97
N PRO A 484 -1.09 -4.77 14.21
CA PRO A 484 -1.85 -5.59 13.27
C PRO A 484 -1.93 -4.98 11.87
N ILE A 485 -2.16 -3.67 11.74
CA ILE A 485 -2.23 -3.00 10.43
C ILE A 485 -0.86 -2.98 9.74
N SER A 486 0.22 -2.71 10.47
CA SER A 486 1.58 -2.74 9.92
C SER A 486 1.92 -4.11 9.35
N ARG A 487 1.49 -5.19 10.03
CA ARG A 487 1.64 -6.55 9.52
C ARG A 487 0.85 -6.77 8.22
N LEU A 488 -0.37 -6.27 8.11
CA LEU A 488 -1.14 -6.36 6.86
C LEU A 488 -0.47 -5.59 5.72
N TYR A 489 0.12 -4.41 5.98
CA TYR A 489 0.90 -3.69 4.97
C TYR A 489 2.11 -4.48 4.48
N ALA A 490 2.83 -5.16 5.37
CA ALA A 490 3.95 -6.02 4.99
C ALA A 490 3.47 -7.20 4.11
N GLN A 491 2.40 -7.86 4.54
CA GLN A 491 1.82 -9.03 3.85
C GLN A 491 1.21 -8.69 2.49
N TYR A 492 0.74 -7.45 2.30
CA TYR A 492 0.08 -7.02 1.06
C TYR A 492 0.96 -7.19 -0.20
N PHE A 493 2.29 -7.10 -0.07
CA PHE A 493 3.23 -7.38 -1.17
C PHE A 493 4.12 -8.62 -0.92
N GLY A 494 3.65 -9.55 -0.08
CA GLY A 494 4.33 -10.83 0.16
C GLY A 494 5.47 -10.76 1.19
N GLY A 495 5.56 -9.68 1.96
CA GLY A 495 6.41 -9.61 3.15
C GLY A 495 5.72 -10.17 4.40
N ASP A 496 6.30 -9.93 5.57
CA ASP A 496 5.66 -10.20 6.87
C ASP A 496 6.27 -9.32 7.97
N LEU A 497 5.56 -9.17 9.07
CA LEU A 497 6.05 -8.49 10.27
C LEU A 497 5.96 -9.46 11.45
N LYS A 498 7.12 -9.77 12.05
CA LYS A 498 7.28 -10.70 13.17
C LYS A 498 7.84 -9.97 14.37
N LEU A 499 7.58 -10.50 15.56
CA LEU A 499 8.03 -9.92 16.82
C LEU A 499 8.54 -11.03 17.73
N ILE A 500 9.70 -10.80 18.33
CA ILE A 500 10.31 -11.66 19.34
C ILE A 500 10.56 -10.77 20.56
N SER A 501 10.05 -11.16 21.72
CA SER A 501 10.20 -10.37 22.94
C SER A 501 10.80 -11.18 24.07
N MET A 502 11.63 -10.53 24.88
CA MET A 502 12.26 -11.05 26.07
C MET A 502 11.78 -10.24 27.27
N GLU A 503 10.79 -10.79 27.99
CA GLU A 503 10.24 -10.18 29.20
C GLU A 503 11.34 -9.84 30.22
N GLY A 504 11.32 -8.60 30.70
CA GLY A 504 12.32 -8.02 31.60
C GLY A 504 13.50 -7.35 30.88
N TYR A 505 13.63 -7.49 29.56
CA TYR A 505 14.71 -6.90 28.78
C TYR A 505 14.20 -5.99 27.65
N GLY A 506 13.57 -6.54 26.62
CA GLY A 506 13.32 -5.78 25.39
C GLY A 506 12.60 -6.56 24.30
N THR A 507 12.38 -5.90 23.16
CA THR A 507 11.65 -6.47 22.02
C THR A 507 12.38 -6.24 20.71
N ASP A 508 12.42 -7.29 19.88
CA ASP A 508 12.88 -7.25 18.50
C ASP A 508 11.69 -7.40 17.55
N VAL A 509 11.51 -6.43 16.66
CA VAL A 509 10.55 -6.47 15.54
C VAL A 509 11.32 -6.71 14.25
N TYR A 510 10.87 -7.68 13.45
CA TYR A 510 11.44 -8.06 12.16
C TYR A 510 10.42 -7.77 11.06
N LEU A 511 10.72 -6.79 10.21
CA LEU A 511 9.96 -6.47 9.01
C LEU A 511 10.69 -7.06 7.80
N HIS A 512 10.05 -8.02 7.13
CA HIS A 512 10.54 -8.61 5.89
C HIS A 512 9.76 -8.02 4.72
N LEU A 513 10.49 -7.48 3.74
CA LEU A 513 9.94 -6.94 2.50
C LEU A 513 10.38 -7.85 1.36
N ASN A 514 9.43 -8.26 0.53
CA ASN A 514 9.71 -9.08 -0.63
C ASN A 514 10.36 -8.23 -1.73
N ARG A 515 11.56 -8.64 -2.19
CA ARG A 515 12.26 -7.97 -3.29
C ARG A 515 11.60 -8.29 -4.64
N LEU A 516 10.98 -9.46 -4.75
CA LEU A 516 10.33 -9.92 -5.97
C LEU A 516 8.96 -9.25 -6.13
N SER A 517 8.87 -8.31 -7.07
CA SER A 517 7.64 -7.58 -7.39
C SER A 517 6.57 -8.39 -8.14
N SER A 518 6.70 -9.72 -8.16
CA SER A 518 5.81 -10.67 -8.83
C SER A 518 4.59 -11.04 -7.98
N SER A 519 4.57 -10.70 -6.69
CA SER A 519 3.44 -10.99 -5.82
C SER A 519 2.19 -10.20 -6.23
N ASN A 520 1.10 -10.93 -6.44
CA ASN A 520 -0.23 -10.36 -6.64
C ASN A 520 -0.82 -9.89 -5.31
N GLU A 521 -1.70 -8.90 -5.36
CA GLU A 521 -2.51 -8.47 -4.24
C GLU A 521 -3.24 -9.65 -3.55
N PRO A 522 -3.13 -9.81 -2.21
CA PRO A 522 -3.91 -10.78 -1.46
C PRO A 522 -5.34 -10.25 -1.27
N LEU A 523 -6.21 -10.55 -2.23
CA LEU A 523 -7.62 -10.13 -2.18
C LEU A 523 -8.45 -11.10 -1.32
N PRO A 524 -9.17 -10.62 -0.30
CA PRO A 524 -10.00 -11.46 0.57
C PRO A 524 -11.37 -11.82 -0.01
#